data_AF-A0A7W8GBG5-F1
#
_entry.id   AF-A0A7W8GBG5-F1
#
_cell.length_a   1.000
_cell.length_b   1.000
_cell.length_c   1.000
_cell.angle_alpha   90.00
_cell.angle_beta   90.00
_cell.angle_gamma   90.00
#
_symmetry.space_group_name_H-M   'P 1'
#
loop_
_entity.id
_entity.type
_entity.pdbx_description
1 polymer ?
#
loop_
_entity_poly.entity_id
_entity_poly.type
_entity_poly.pdbx_seq_one_letter_code
_entity_poly.pdbx_strand_id
1 'polypeptide(L)'
;MTDSFVTYRSFHEALKDLPPEQYGKIMFAINEYALNQNEIELSGVEKIVFTLIKPQLDANLKRQENGKYGSLGGRPKKETKNPMGLETKNPMGFEVSENKNPNVNVNLNANENLNLNDDGDGEFKDCEIFEKNENPCDEPKNQPSPPSTLSDSQKNYSRIVFDRFKNAGLPCQKGDFFRFQSCDFRLALQKLRGYGSDDVIAAVDNYISELKNPESYIDKEFSFDAFAGSKTFLNCLPANYRPNNFKKFQKDVPKGSQTEKPRLFKCDKCGRISASWSEKLMKWQCSECGATFD
;
A
#
# COMPACT_ATOMS: atom_id res chain seq x y z
N MET A 1 28.40 11.46 -2.80
CA MET A 1 27.54 11.81 -1.64
C MET A 1 26.24 11.06 -1.78
N THR A 2 25.44 10.99 -0.72
CA THR A 2 24.15 10.30 -0.76
C THR A 2 23.04 11.31 -0.90
N ASP A 3 22.20 11.13 -1.92
CA ASP A 3 21.15 12.11 -2.26
C ASP A 3 19.89 11.96 -1.40
N SER A 4 19.93 11.07 -0.40
CA SER A 4 18.82 10.83 0.52
C SER A 4 19.30 10.27 1.86
N PHE A 5 18.45 10.43 2.88
CA PHE A 5 18.64 9.84 4.20
C PHE A 5 17.29 9.48 4.82
N VAL A 6 17.32 8.64 5.87
CA VAL A 6 16.10 8.21 6.57
C VAL A 6 15.83 9.15 7.75
N THR A 7 14.64 9.75 7.76
CA THR A 7 14.11 10.47 8.92
C THR A 7 13.10 9.60 9.67
N TYR A 8 12.98 9.83 10.98
CA TYR A 8 12.02 9.14 11.83
C TYR A 8 10.87 10.05 12.20
N ARG A 9 9.65 9.51 12.21
CA ARG A 9 8.43 10.23 12.63
C ARG A 9 8.58 10.84 14.03
N SER A 10 9.25 10.14 14.93
CA SER A 10 9.54 10.59 16.29
C SER A 10 10.28 11.92 16.34
N PHE A 11 11.12 12.24 15.35
CA PHE A 11 11.80 13.53 15.29
C PHE A 11 10.79 14.64 15.02
N HIS A 12 9.96 14.49 14.00
CA HIS A 12 8.92 15.47 13.70
C HIS A 12 7.94 15.63 14.88
N GLU A 13 7.51 14.53 15.50
CA GLU A 13 6.60 14.56 16.65
C GLU A 13 7.20 15.27 17.88
N ALA A 14 8.50 15.14 18.11
CA ALA A 14 9.19 15.81 19.21
C ALA A 14 9.45 17.30 18.94
N LEU A 15 9.54 17.70 17.67
CA LEU A 15 9.91 19.06 17.26
C LEU A 15 8.69 19.93 16.91
N LYS A 16 7.54 19.35 16.56
CA LYS A 16 6.38 20.09 16.04
C LYS A 16 5.82 21.18 16.97
N ASP A 17 6.07 21.06 18.28
CA ASP A 17 5.58 22.00 19.29
C ASP A 17 6.59 23.14 19.57
N LEU A 18 7.76 23.11 18.91
CA LEU A 18 8.75 24.19 18.99
C LEU A 18 8.33 25.39 18.10
N PRO A 19 8.77 26.60 18.43
CA PRO A 19 8.65 27.75 17.54
C PRO A 19 9.20 27.43 16.13
N PRO A 20 8.56 27.92 15.05
CA PRO A 20 8.96 27.61 13.67
C PRO A 20 10.43 27.93 13.37
N GLU A 21 10.98 28.98 13.98
CA GLU A 21 12.39 29.36 13.82
C GLU A 21 13.35 28.29 14.39
N GLN A 22 13.05 27.76 15.58
CA GLN A 22 13.87 26.72 16.23
C GLN A 22 13.72 25.38 15.49
N TYR A 23 12.49 25.04 15.09
CA TYR A 23 12.22 23.87 14.26
C TYR A 23 13.04 23.91 12.97
N GLY A 24 13.01 25.05 12.28
CA GLY A 24 13.77 25.27 11.05
C GLY A 24 15.27 25.08 11.24
N LYS A 25 15.85 25.68 12.29
CA LYS A 25 17.28 25.54 12.61
C LYS A 25 17.68 24.09 12.87
N ILE A 26 16.89 23.35 13.64
CA ILE A 26 17.16 21.94 13.97
C ILE A 26 17.05 21.07 12.72
N MET A 27 15.99 21.24 11.93
CA MET A 27 15.81 20.46 10.69
C MET A 27 16.88 20.77 9.65
N PHE A 28 17.29 22.03 9.53
CA PHE A 28 18.42 22.43 8.68
C PHE A 28 19.72 21.74 9.11
N ALA A 29 20.02 21.71 10.41
CA ALA A 29 21.18 21.00 10.94
C ALA A 29 21.13 19.48 10.72
N ILE A 30 19.95 18.87 10.85
CA ILE A 30 19.76 17.45 10.53
C ILE A 30 20.04 17.18 9.06
N ASN A 31 19.54 18.02 8.15
CA ASN A 31 19.75 17.85 6.71
C ASN A 31 21.22 18.05 6.32
N GLU A 32 21.87 19.12 6.78
CA GLU A 32 23.29 19.37 6.52
C GLU A 32 24.17 18.24 7.05
N TYR A 33 23.87 17.72 8.24
CA TYR A 33 24.63 16.61 8.79
C TYR A 33 24.38 15.30 8.03
N ALA A 34 23.13 14.96 7.75
CA ALA A 34 22.78 13.67 7.15
C ALA A 34 23.17 13.59 5.66
N LEU A 35 23.08 14.70 4.92
CA LEU A 35 23.38 14.75 3.48
C LEU A 35 24.83 15.13 3.20
N ASN A 36 25.34 16.15 3.89
CA ASN A 36 26.65 16.75 3.62
C ASN A 36 27.72 16.38 4.65
N GLN A 37 27.34 15.73 5.76
CA GLN A 37 28.24 15.43 6.89
C GLN A 37 28.84 16.70 7.52
N ASN A 38 28.11 17.82 7.38
CA ASN A 38 28.49 19.12 7.92
C ASN A 38 27.77 19.35 9.25
N GLU A 39 28.54 19.65 10.30
CA GLU A 39 27.99 20.04 11.59
C GLU A 39 27.83 21.56 11.65
N ILE A 40 26.60 22.01 11.89
CA ILE A 40 26.29 23.42 12.08
C ILE A 40 26.51 23.81 13.53
N GLU A 41 27.07 24.99 13.77
CA GLU A 41 27.12 25.56 15.11
C GLU A 41 25.72 25.91 15.61
N LEU A 42 25.23 25.13 16.57
CA LEU A 42 23.98 25.37 17.27
C LEU A 42 24.25 25.83 18.70
N SER A 43 23.32 26.59 19.27
CA SER A 43 23.33 27.00 20.67
C SER A 43 22.00 26.65 21.35
N GLY A 44 21.95 26.73 22.68
CA GLY A 44 20.71 26.56 23.44
C GLY A 44 20.01 25.21 23.25
N VAL A 45 18.69 25.27 23.04
CA VAL A 45 17.80 24.09 22.96
C VAL A 45 18.08 23.29 21.70
N GLU A 46 18.38 23.97 20.59
CA GLU A 46 18.66 23.38 19.28
C GLU A 46 19.87 22.45 19.35
N LYS A 47 20.93 22.86 20.07
CA LYS A 47 22.12 22.04 20.29
C LYS A 47 21.81 20.78 21.09
N ILE A 48 21.02 20.91 22.16
CA ILE A 48 20.64 19.78 23.03
C ILE A 48 19.87 18.75 22.20
N VAL A 49 18.86 19.21 21.47
CA VAL A 49 18.01 18.35 20.64
C VAL A 49 18.81 17.67 19.53
N PHE A 50 19.66 18.42 18.81
CA PHE A 50 20.51 17.85 17.77
C PHE A 50 21.46 16.79 18.34
N THR A 51 22.02 17.02 19.53
CA THR A 51 22.87 16.04 20.23
C THR A 51 22.13 14.74 20.55
N LEU A 52 20.82 14.80 20.83
CA LEU A 52 20.00 13.61 21.08
C LEU A 52 19.64 12.85 19.79
N ILE A 53 19.51 13.56 18.67
CA ILE A 53 19.16 12.99 17.36
C ILE A 53 20.39 12.40 16.66
N LYS A 54 21.55 13.05 16.80
CA LYS A 54 22.82 12.70 16.12
C LYS A 54 23.19 11.21 16.19
N PRO A 55 23.11 10.51 17.34
CA PRO A 55 23.45 9.08 17.40
C PRO A 55 22.61 8.19 16.46
N GLN A 56 21.36 8.58 16.19
CA GLN A 56 20.50 7.83 15.27
C GLN A 56 20.87 8.08 13.81
N LEU A 57 21.30 9.31 13.49
CA LEU A 57 21.84 9.66 12.17
C LEU A 57 23.18 8.94 11.93
N ASP A 58 24.07 8.90 12.93
CA ASP A 58 25.34 8.18 12.86
C ASP A 58 25.15 6.69 12.61
N ALA A 59 24.19 6.07 13.31
CA ALA A 59 23.83 4.68 13.08
C ALA A 59 23.29 4.44 11.66
N ASN A 60 22.56 5.41 11.10
CA ASN A 60 22.06 5.34 9.72
C ASN A 60 23.20 5.42 8.70
N LEU A 61 24.09 6.40 8.86
CA LEU A 61 25.29 6.57 8.02
C LEU A 61 26.16 5.32 8.05
N LYS A 62 26.42 4.76 9.24
CA LYS A 62 27.19 3.51 9.40
C LYS A 62 26.52 2.32 8.71
N ARG A 63 25.19 2.20 8.80
CA ARG A 63 24.44 1.15 8.08
C ARG A 63 24.54 1.31 6.57
N GLN A 64 24.47 2.55 6.09
CA GLN A 64 24.59 2.84 4.67
C GLN A 64 26.00 2.51 4.17
N GLU A 65 27.06 2.89 4.91
CA GLU A 65 28.44 2.51 4.61
C GLU A 65 28.62 0.99 4.59
N ASN A 66 28.13 0.29 5.61
CA ASN A 66 28.14 -1.17 5.64
C ASN A 66 27.35 -1.79 4.48
N GLY A 67 26.24 -1.15 4.09
CA GLY A 67 25.40 -1.53 2.96
C GLY A 67 26.08 -1.35 1.61
N LYS A 68 27.01 -0.39 1.46
CA LYS A 68 27.84 -0.26 0.24
C LYS A 68 28.65 -1.52 -0.01
N TYR A 69 29.17 -2.16 1.03
CA TYR A 69 29.85 -3.46 0.94
C TYR A 69 28.87 -4.64 0.76
N GLY A 70 27.61 -4.46 1.14
CA GLY A 70 26.51 -5.41 0.90
C GLY A 70 26.08 -5.51 -0.57
N SER A 71 26.54 -4.62 -1.45
CA SER A 71 26.39 -4.74 -2.92
C SER A 71 27.04 -6.01 -3.50
N LEU A 72 27.95 -6.64 -2.76
CA LEU A 72 28.52 -7.95 -3.08
C LEU A 72 27.62 -9.14 -2.70
N GLY A 73 26.43 -8.89 -2.15
CA GLY A 73 25.35 -9.86 -2.00
C GLY A 73 25.71 -11.11 -1.21
N GLY A 74 25.54 -11.09 0.13
CA GLY A 74 25.48 -12.33 0.89
C GLY A 74 25.56 -12.20 2.40
N ARG A 75 24.80 -13.06 3.09
CA ARG A 75 25.16 -13.57 4.42
C ARG A 75 26.61 -14.10 4.31
N PRO A 76 27.52 -13.82 5.26
CA PRO A 76 28.87 -14.40 5.22
C PRO A 76 28.73 -15.91 5.00
N LYS A 77 29.41 -16.44 3.96
CA LYS A 77 29.43 -17.88 3.68
C LYS A 77 29.92 -18.56 4.97
N LYS A 78 29.03 -19.25 5.67
CA LYS A 78 29.47 -20.27 6.62
C LYS A 78 30.27 -21.24 5.76
N GLU A 79 31.58 -21.31 5.97
CA GLU A 79 32.35 -22.44 5.51
C GLU A 79 31.74 -23.67 6.18
N THR A 80 30.88 -24.38 5.46
CA THR A 80 30.42 -25.71 5.86
C THR A 80 31.58 -26.66 5.63
N LYS A 81 32.61 -26.57 6.48
CA LYS A 81 33.47 -27.73 6.72
C LYS A 81 32.65 -28.65 7.62
N ASN A 82 31.92 -29.56 6.99
CA ASN A 82 31.41 -30.75 7.65
C ASN A 82 32.60 -31.47 8.31
N PRO A 83 32.64 -31.67 9.64
CA PRO A 83 33.46 -32.73 10.21
C PRO A 83 32.52 -33.92 10.42
N MET A 84 32.44 -34.80 9.43
CA MET A 84 31.90 -36.13 9.68
C MET A 84 33.09 -37.05 9.96
N GLY A 85 33.23 -37.41 11.25
CA GLY A 85 33.95 -38.59 11.71
C GLY A 85 35.39 -38.36 12.18
N LEU A 86 35.60 -38.20 13.50
CA LEU A 86 36.28 -39.21 14.33
C LEU A 86 36.21 -38.79 15.81
N GLU A 87 35.95 -39.78 16.67
CA GLU A 87 36.00 -39.68 18.12
C GLU A 87 37.34 -39.11 18.63
N THR A 88 37.32 -38.25 19.65
CA THR A 88 37.92 -38.57 20.97
C THR A 88 37.69 -37.46 21.99
N LYS A 89 37.10 -37.86 23.14
CA LYS A 89 37.32 -37.36 24.51
C LYS A 89 36.88 -35.91 24.84
N ASN A 90 35.85 -35.83 25.67
CA ASN A 90 35.66 -34.71 26.61
C ASN A 90 36.95 -34.48 27.42
N PRO A 91 37.26 -33.21 27.73
CA PRO A 91 37.29 -32.88 29.14
C PRO A 91 36.61 -31.56 29.49
N MET A 92 36.03 -31.60 30.68
CA MET A 92 35.50 -30.53 31.51
C MET A 92 36.61 -29.53 31.89
N GLY A 93 36.30 -28.22 31.96
CA GLY A 93 37.16 -27.22 32.64
C GLY A 93 36.96 -25.76 32.21
N PHE A 94 36.14 -25.01 32.98
CA PHE A 94 36.33 -23.64 33.51
C PHE A 94 37.13 -22.61 32.66
N GLU A 95 36.65 -21.41 32.31
CA GLU A 95 36.23 -20.30 33.19
C GLU A 95 35.32 -19.25 32.51
N VAL A 96 34.57 -18.56 33.36
CA VAL A 96 33.60 -17.49 33.12
C VAL A 96 34.29 -16.17 32.78
N SER A 97 33.72 -15.41 31.83
CA SER A 97 33.64 -13.95 31.99
C SER A 97 32.29 -13.46 31.52
N GLU A 98 31.44 -13.08 32.48
CA GLU A 98 30.20 -12.35 32.26
C GLU A 98 30.47 -11.04 31.52
N ASN A 99 29.63 -10.73 30.53
CA ASN A 99 29.00 -9.42 30.56
C ASN A 99 27.59 -9.50 29.96
N LYS A 100 26.60 -9.32 30.84
CA LYS A 100 25.19 -9.18 30.49
C LYS A 100 24.99 -7.80 29.88
N ASN A 101 24.33 -7.75 28.72
CA ASN A 101 23.28 -6.76 28.46
C ASN A 101 22.40 -7.26 27.30
N PRO A 102 21.18 -7.75 27.56
CA PRO A 102 20.21 -8.00 26.50
C PRO A 102 19.47 -6.69 26.21
N ASN A 103 19.92 -5.92 25.22
CA ASN A 103 19.01 -4.97 24.56
C ASN A 103 18.48 -5.63 23.28
N VAL A 104 17.42 -6.40 23.46
CA VAL A 104 16.60 -6.92 22.38
C VAL A 104 15.70 -5.77 21.91
N ASN A 105 16.11 -5.03 20.88
CA ASN A 105 15.18 -4.26 20.07
C ASN A 105 14.91 -5.04 18.78
N VAL A 106 13.86 -5.88 18.81
CA VAL A 106 13.31 -6.52 17.62
C VAL A 106 12.60 -5.44 16.80
N ASN A 107 13.25 -4.95 15.74
CA ASN A 107 12.54 -4.24 14.67
C ASN A 107 12.36 -5.20 13.50
N LEU A 108 11.22 -5.88 13.48
CA LEU A 108 10.69 -6.54 12.28
C LEU A 108 10.09 -5.45 11.40
N ASN A 109 10.80 -5.06 10.34
CA ASN A 109 10.17 -4.37 9.22
C ASN A 109 10.54 -5.09 7.93
N ALA A 110 9.66 -5.99 7.50
CA ALA A 110 9.61 -6.49 6.15
C ALA A 110 8.99 -5.38 5.29
N ASN A 111 9.80 -4.69 4.50
CA ASN A 111 9.30 -3.78 3.46
C ASN A 111 9.47 -4.47 2.10
N GLU A 112 8.36 -4.93 1.54
CA GLU A 112 8.25 -5.34 0.15
C GLU A 112 8.37 -4.09 -0.74
N ASN A 113 9.38 -4.12 -1.61
CA ASN A 113 9.70 -3.06 -2.54
C ASN A 113 8.71 -3.08 -3.72
N LEU A 114 7.83 -2.08 -3.82
CA LEU A 114 7.09 -1.78 -5.04
C LEU A 114 7.72 -0.56 -5.71
N ASN A 115 8.48 -0.87 -6.76
CA ASN A 115 9.13 0.05 -7.66
C ASN A 115 8.08 0.68 -8.59
N LEU A 116 7.97 2.00 -8.63
CA LEU A 116 7.25 2.72 -9.69
C LEU A 116 8.21 3.74 -10.28
N ASN A 117 8.61 3.47 -11.51
CA ASN A 117 9.41 4.36 -12.34
C ASN A 117 8.61 5.63 -12.65
N ASP A 118 9.29 6.74 -12.52
CA ASP A 118 8.93 8.08 -12.98
C ASP A 118 9.16 8.19 -14.49
N ASP A 119 8.33 8.95 -15.19
CA ASP A 119 8.59 9.58 -16.50
C ASP A 119 7.38 10.49 -16.83
N GLY A 120 7.60 11.79 -17.00
CA GLY A 120 6.56 12.69 -17.51
C GLY A 120 6.74 14.19 -17.20
N ASP A 121 7.72 14.77 -17.87
CA ASP A 121 7.95 16.19 -18.14
C ASP A 121 6.72 16.96 -18.67
N GLY A 122 6.59 18.23 -18.27
CA GLY A 122 5.57 19.14 -18.80
C GLY A 122 5.65 20.54 -18.21
N GLU A 123 6.44 21.41 -18.87
CA GLU A 123 6.45 22.86 -18.68
C GLU A 123 5.04 23.47 -18.85
N PHE A 124 4.66 24.41 -17.99
CA PHE A 124 3.55 25.33 -18.28
C PHE A 124 3.94 26.77 -17.96
N LYS A 125 3.81 27.62 -18.99
CA LYS A 125 4.25 29.01 -19.07
C LYS A 125 3.22 29.99 -18.50
N ASP A 126 3.75 31.15 -18.14
CA ASP A 126 3.11 32.33 -17.54
C ASP A 126 1.82 32.81 -18.22
N CYS A 127 0.94 33.43 -17.44
CA CYS A 127 -0.01 34.45 -17.92
C CYS A 127 -0.13 35.57 -16.89
N GLU A 128 0.28 36.77 -17.32
CA GLU A 128 0.29 38.04 -16.59
C GLU A 128 -1.09 38.74 -16.54
N ILE A 129 -1.35 39.33 -15.37
CA ILE A 129 -1.88 40.69 -15.08
C ILE A 129 -3.28 41.10 -15.59
N PHE A 130 -4.14 41.47 -14.63
CA PHE A 130 -4.95 42.70 -14.69
C PHE A 130 -4.92 43.42 -13.32
N GLU A 131 -4.16 44.52 -13.26
CA GLU A 131 -4.31 45.66 -12.34
C GLU A 131 -5.49 46.54 -12.82
N LYS A 132 -6.20 47.40 -12.08
CA LYS A 132 -6.21 47.91 -10.70
C LYS A 132 -7.56 48.66 -10.57
N ASN A 133 -8.08 48.81 -9.35
CA ASN A 133 -8.58 50.09 -8.81
C ASN A 133 -9.02 49.93 -7.35
N GLU A 134 -8.02 49.99 -6.46
CA GLU A 134 -7.87 50.91 -5.30
C GLU A 134 -9.10 51.75 -4.88
N ASN A 135 -9.51 51.89 -3.60
CA ASN A 135 -8.77 52.18 -2.35
C ASN A 135 -9.79 52.25 -1.15
N PRO A 136 -9.43 52.51 0.13
CA PRO A 136 -8.38 51.94 0.98
C PRO A 136 -8.81 51.75 2.48
N CYS A 137 -8.34 50.69 3.16
CA CYS A 137 -7.81 50.79 4.54
C CYS A 137 -7.19 49.46 5.03
N ASP A 138 -5.86 49.43 4.91
CA ASP A 138 -4.83 48.83 5.78
C ASP A 138 -4.66 47.29 5.91
N GLU A 139 -3.47 46.86 5.45
CA GLU A 139 -2.88 45.54 5.17
C GLU A 139 -1.66 45.28 6.13
N PRO A 140 -0.75 44.28 5.96
CA PRO A 140 -0.80 42.83 5.62
C PRO A 140 0.11 41.97 6.57
N LYS A 141 0.19 40.62 6.57
CA LYS A 141 0.72 39.73 5.51
C LYS A 141 0.32 38.26 5.70
N ASN A 142 -0.45 37.81 4.71
CA ASN A 142 -0.58 36.43 4.25
C ASN A 142 0.79 35.83 3.88
N GLN A 143 1.05 34.59 4.30
CA GLN A 143 2.05 33.73 3.67
C GLN A 143 1.34 32.82 2.66
N PRO A 144 1.93 32.53 1.48
CA PRO A 144 1.38 31.55 0.54
C PRO A 144 1.48 30.17 1.18
N SER A 145 0.34 29.52 1.41
CA SER A 145 0.29 28.14 1.90
C SER A 145 0.84 27.17 0.84
N PRO A 146 1.63 26.16 1.25
CA PRO A 146 2.25 25.18 0.35
C PRO A 146 1.20 24.28 -0.32
N PRO A 147 1.50 23.67 -1.48
CA PRO A 147 0.52 22.87 -2.21
C PRO A 147 0.31 21.54 -1.49
N SER A 148 -0.85 21.37 -0.82
CA SER A 148 -1.63 20.11 -0.62
C SER A 148 -2.55 20.16 0.62
N THR A 149 -3.38 21.19 0.75
CA THR A 149 -4.47 21.18 1.74
C THR A 149 -5.79 20.90 1.03
N LEU A 150 -6.46 19.80 1.38
CA LEU A 150 -7.83 19.50 0.91
C LEU A 150 -8.72 20.73 1.04
N SER A 151 -9.57 21.01 0.06
CA SER A 151 -10.57 22.07 0.15
C SER A 151 -11.59 21.77 1.25
N ASP A 152 -12.29 22.78 1.77
CA ASP A 152 -13.28 22.56 2.84
C ASP A 152 -14.43 21.65 2.40
N SER A 153 -14.81 21.71 1.11
CA SER A 153 -15.74 20.76 0.50
C SER A 153 -15.19 19.32 0.55
N GLN A 154 -13.90 19.11 0.20
CA GLN A 154 -13.26 17.81 0.28
C GLN A 154 -13.15 17.31 1.73
N LYS A 155 -12.90 18.19 2.70
CA LYS A 155 -12.88 17.82 4.12
C LYS A 155 -14.26 17.36 4.59
N ASN A 156 -15.32 18.09 4.25
CA ASN A 156 -16.69 17.70 4.60
C ASN A 156 -17.08 16.37 3.96
N TYR A 157 -16.81 16.20 2.67
CA TYR A 157 -17.02 14.95 1.94
C TYR A 157 -16.21 13.78 2.56
N SER A 158 -14.95 14.00 2.92
CA SER A 158 -14.12 12.99 3.59
C SER A 158 -14.72 12.52 4.93
N ARG A 159 -15.35 13.43 5.66
CA ARG A 159 -15.99 13.13 6.95
C ARG A 159 -17.20 12.23 6.76
N ILE A 160 -18.04 12.53 5.77
CA ILE A 160 -19.22 11.72 5.44
C ILE A 160 -18.79 10.30 5.08
N VAL A 161 -17.83 10.13 4.17
CA VAL A 161 -17.34 8.80 3.77
C VAL A 161 -16.77 8.04 4.96
N PHE A 162 -15.95 8.70 5.78
CA PHE A 162 -15.37 8.09 6.97
C PHE A 162 -16.44 7.58 7.93
N ASP A 163 -17.45 8.38 8.23
CA ASP A 163 -18.52 8.00 9.16
C ASP A 163 -19.33 6.80 8.62
N ARG A 164 -19.57 6.74 7.30
CA ARG A 164 -20.22 5.57 6.66
C ARG A 164 -19.39 4.30 6.82
N PHE A 165 -18.08 4.36 6.52
CA PHE A 165 -17.18 3.22 6.66
C PHE A 165 -17.06 2.76 8.11
N LYS A 166 -16.88 3.71 9.03
CA LYS A 166 -16.77 3.43 10.47
C LYS A 166 -18.02 2.74 11.00
N ASN A 167 -19.20 3.25 10.66
CA ASN A 167 -20.48 2.68 11.10
C ASN A 167 -20.76 1.31 10.48
N ALA A 168 -20.23 1.03 9.29
CA ALA A 168 -20.31 -0.27 8.64
C ALA A 168 -19.25 -1.28 9.13
N GLY A 169 -18.34 -0.88 10.03
CA GLY A 169 -17.25 -1.74 10.53
C GLY A 169 -16.12 -1.96 9.52
N LEU A 170 -16.07 -1.17 8.46
CA LEU A 170 -15.10 -1.32 7.37
C LEU A 170 -13.69 -0.90 7.78
N PRO A 171 -12.63 -1.41 7.08
CA PRO A 171 -11.23 -1.13 7.39
C PRO A 171 -10.84 0.31 7.00
N CYS A 172 -11.36 1.30 7.73
CA CYS A 172 -10.96 2.69 7.65
C CYS A 172 -9.85 2.97 8.69
N GLN A 173 -8.57 2.74 8.34
CA GLN A 173 -7.38 3.14 9.13
C GLN A 173 -7.54 3.04 10.67
N LYS A 174 -8.05 1.91 11.19
CA LYS A 174 -8.27 1.65 12.63
C LYS A 174 -9.22 2.64 13.32
N GLY A 175 -10.19 3.21 12.59
CA GLY A 175 -11.18 4.14 13.14
C GLY A 175 -10.64 5.55 13.43
N ASP A 176 -9.46 5.89 12.90
CA ASP A 176 -8.85 7.21 13.05
C ASP A 176 -9.15 8.08 11.80
N PHE A 177 -9.93 9.15 12.03
CA PHE A 177 -10.33 10.08 10.97
C PHE A 177 -9.14 10.81 10.34
N PHE A 178 -8.14 11.20 11.14
CA PHE A 178 -7.00 11.97 10.63
C PHE A 178 -6.16 11.10 9.69
N ARG A 179 -5.92 9.84 10.06
CA ARG A 179 -5.21 8.88 9.21
C ARG A 179 -5.99 8.53 7.96
N PHE A 180 -7.31 8.37 8.07
CA PHE A 180 -8.18 8.20 6.92
C PHE A 180 -8.03 9.36 5.94
N GLN A 181 -8.14 10.60 6.44
CA GLN A 181 -8.08 11.80 5.62
C GLN A 181 -6.71 12.00 4.96
N SER A 182 -5.61 11.80 5.70
CA SER A 182 -4.25 12.05 5.21
C SER A 182 -3.71 10.98 4.25
N CYS A 183 -4.26 9.76 4.31
CA CYS A 183 -3.76 8.61 3.55
C CYS A 183 -4.83 8.02 2.64
N ASP A 184 -5.82 7.34 3.21
CA ASP A 184 -6.79 6.52 2.46
C ASP A 184 -7.64 7.40 1.53
N PHE A 185 -8.19 8.48 2.07
CA PHE A 185 -8.99 9.45 1.31
C PHE A 185 -8.15 10.21 0.27
N ARG A 186 -6.94 10.63 0.64
CA ARG A 186 -6.03 11.35 -0.26
C ARG A 186 -5.66 10.50 -1.49
N LEU A 187 -5.36 9.22 -1.28
CA LEU A 187 -5.05 8.29 -2.37
C LEU A 187 -6.30 7.99 -3.22
N ALA A 188 -7.46 7.83 -2.58
CA ALA A 188 -8.73 7.63 -3.28
C ALA A 188 -9.07 8.82 -4.19
N LEU A 189 -8.82 10.07 -3.77
CA LEU A 189 -9.10 11.26 -4.60
C LEU A 189 -8.37 11.26 -5.94
N GLN A 190 -7.17 10.67 -6.03
CA GLN A 190 -6.46 10.54 -7.30
C GLN A 190 -7.23 9.63 -8.28
N LYS A 191 -7.89 8.59 -7.77
CA LYS A 191 -8.69 7.62 -8.54
C LYS A 191 -10.09 8.14 -8.85
N LEU A 192 -10.62 9.00 -7.98
CA LEU A 192 -11.95 9.59 -8.08
C LEU A 192 -11.99 10.86 -8.95
N ARG A 193 -10.90 11.22 -9.64
CA ARG A 193 -10.89 12.36 -10.57
C ARG A 193 -11.95 12.14 -11.64
N GLY A 194 -12.94 13.04 -11.70
CA GLY A 194 -14.03 12.99 -12.68
C GLY A 194 -15.37 12.47 -12.16
N TYR A 195 -15.45 12.05 -10.89
CA TYR A 195 -16.71 11.68 -10.24
C TYR A 195 -17.17 12.80 -9.28
N GLY A 196 -18.47 13.08 -9.25
CA GLY A 196 -19.06 14.00 -8.28
C GLY A 196 -19.03 13.42 -6.87
N SER A 197 -18.91 14.27 -5.84
CA SER A 197 -18.92 13.82 -4.44
C SER A 197 -20.18 13.04 -4.09
N ASP A 198 -21.32 13.46 -4.62
CA ASP A 198 -22.63 12.85 -4.35
C ASP A 198 -22.73 11.44 -4.94
N ASP A 199 -22.19 11.24 -6.15
CA ASP A 199 -22.12 9.93 -6.80
C ASP A 199 -21.23 8.97 -6.01
N VAL A 200 -20.10 9.46 -5.48
CA VAL A 200 -19.22 8.63 -4.67
C VAL A 200 -19.86 8.26 -3.34
N ILE A 201 -20.53 9.21 -2.66
CA ILE A 201 -21.27 8.92 -1.42
C ILE A 201 -22.35 7.86 -1.69
N ALA A 202 -23.11 8.01 -2.78
CA ALA A 202 -24.13 7.04 -3.16
C ALA A 202 -23.53 5.66 -3.48
N ALA A 203 -22.37 5.62 -4.14
CA ALA A 203 -21.67 4.36 -4.41
C ALA A 203 -21.20 3.66 -3.13
N VAL A 204 -20.76 4.42 -2.13
CA VAL A 204 -20.41 3.90 -0.81
C VAL A 204 -21.62 3.30 -0.12
N ASP A 205 -22.77 3.98 -0.15
CA ASP A 205 -24.01 3.46 0.44
C ASP A 205 -24.49 2.17 -0.24
N ASN A 206 -24.40 2.12 -1.57
CA ASN A 206 -24.69 0.92 -2.36
C ASN A 206 -23.76 -0.24 -1.97
N TYR A 207 -22.45 0.00 -1.89
CA TYR A 207 -21.48 -1.01 -1.46
C TYR A 207 -21.76 -1.56 -0.05
N ILE A 208 -22.09 -0.68 0.91
CA ILE A 208 -22.45 -1.08 2.27
C ILE A 208 -23.75 -1.91 2.29
N SER A 209 -24.72 -1.58 1.44
CA SER A 209 -25.95 -2.36 1.32
C SER A 209 -25.70 -3.77 0.78
N GLU A 210 -24.82 -3.90 -0.20
CA GLU A 210 -24.46 -5.18 -0.80
C GLU A 210 -23.61 -6.05 0.12
N LEU A 211 -22.73 -5.46 0.94
CA LEU A 211 -22.01 -6.20 1.99
C LEU A 211 -22.93 -6.82 3.04
N LYS A 212 -24.07 -6.17 3.32
CA LYS A 212 -25.08 -6.70 4.24
C LYS A 212 -25.94 -7.79 3.60
N ASN A 213 -25.93 -7.90 2.27
CA ASN A 213 -26.75 -8.85 1.53
C ASN A 213 -26.03 -10.22 1.40
N PRO A 214 -26.55 -11.30 2.00
CA PRO A 214 -25.92 -12.63 1.94
C PRO A 214 -25.87 -13.22 0.52
N GLU A 215 -26.77 -12.78 -0.37
CA GLU A 215 -26.82 -13.19 -1.77
C GLU A 215 -25.80 -12.45 -2.65
N SER A 216 -25.16 -11.40 -2.14
CA SER A 216 -24.19 -10.60 -2.89
C SER A 216 -22.83 -11.28 -2.98
N TYR A 217 -22.18 -11.30 -4.14
CA TYR A 217 -20.81 -11.81 -4.29
C TYR A 217 -19.79 -10.95 -3.54
N ILE A 218 -20.18 -9.75 -3.11
CA ILE A 218 -19.35 -8.87 -2.30
C ILE A 218 -19.27 -9.44 -0.88
N ASP A 219 -18.17 -10.12 -0.59
CA ASP A 219 -17.87 -10.74 0.69
C ASP A 219 -16.63 -10.12 1.37
N LYS A 220 -15.92 -9.23 0.66
CA LYS A 220 -14.69 -8.60 1.11
C LYS A 220 -14.91 -7.15 1.51
N GLU A 221 -14.38 -6.82 2.68
CA GLU A 221 -14.26 -5.46 3.17
C GLU A 221 -13.03 -4.79 2.53
N PHE A 222 -13.25 -3.67 1.85
CA PHE A 222 -12.19 -2.86 1.25
C PHE A 222 -11.92 -1.62 2.10
N SER A 223 -10.66 -1.15 2.12
CA SER A 223 -10.38 0.24 2.50
C SER A 223 -10.99 1.18 1.47
N PHE A 224 -11.14 2.46 1.80
CA PHE A 224 -11.76 3.38 0.87
C PHE A 224 -10.93 3.57 -0.41
N ASP A 225 -9.60 3.65 -0.29
CA ASP A 225 -8.69 3.70 -1.44
C ASP A 225 -8.77 2.44 -2.32
N ALA A 226 -8.84 1.26 -1.71
CA ALA A 226 -8.96 0.00 -2.42
C ALA A 226 -10.31 -0.12 -3.13
N PHE A 227 -11.39 0.29 -2.45
CA PHE A 227 -12.73 0.35 -3.03
C PHE A 227 -12.76 1.29 -4.23
N ALA A 228 -12.28 2.52 -4.10
CA ALA A 228 -12.28 3.54 -5.16
C ALA A 228 -11.53 3.09 -6.43
N GLY A 229 -10.52 2.22 -6.30
CA GLY A 229 -9.78 1.65 -7.44
C GLY A 229 -10.37 0.35 -8.01
N SER A 230 -11.45 -0.17 -7.44
CA SER A 230 -12.00 -1.48 -7.79
C SER A 230 -13.06 -1.41 -8.89
N LYS A 231 -13.25 -2.53 -9.61
CA LYS A 231 -14.43 -2.70 -10.50
C LYS A 231 -15.74 -2.65 -9.73
N THR A 232 -15.71 -3.03 -8.44
CA THR A 232 -16.87 -2.95 -7.55
C THR A 232 -17.37 -1.52 -7.41
N PHE A 233 -16.48 -0.55 -7.23
CA PHE A 233 -16.86 0.87 -7.17
C PHE A 233 -17.60 1.31 -8.43
N LEU A 234 -17.10 0.96 -9.62
CA LEU A 234 -17.77 1.28 -10.88
C LEU A 234 -19.18 0.69 -10.99
N ASN A 235 -19.38 -0.53 -10.48
CA ASN A 235 -20.69 -1.16 -10.44
C ASN A 235 -21.60 -0.54 -9.37
N CYS A 236 -21.04 0.00 -8.29
CA CYS A 236 -21.78 0.65 -7.22
C CYS A 236 -22.18 2.10 -7.54
N LEU A 237 -21.58 2.73 -8.56
CA LEU A 237 -21.98 4.07 -9.02
C LEU A 237 -23.47 4.11 -9.38
N PRO A 238 -24.20 5.20 -9.06
CA PRO A 238 -25.64 5.30 -9.30
C PRO A 238 -26.05 4.99 -10.75
N ALA A 239 -25.25 5.41 -11.73
CA ALA A 239 -25.51 5.17 -13.15
C ALA A 239 -25.47 3.68 -13.55
N ASN A 240 -24.66 2.88 -12.85
CA ASN A 240 -24.41 1.47 -13.19
C ASN A 240 -25.04 0.50 -12.17
N TYR A 241 -25.52 1.02 -11.04
CA TYR A 241 -25.96 0.20 -9.92
C TYR A 241 -27.21 -0.60 -10.26
N ARG A 242 -27.05 -1.92 -10.22
CA ARG A 242 -28.15 -2.89 -10.37
C ARG A 242 -27.95 -4.01 -9.35
N PRO A 243 -28.80 -4.14 -8.32
CA PRO A 243 -28.66 -5.17 -7.28
C PRO A 243 -28.52 -6.60 -7.83
N ASN A 244 -29.21 -6.90 -8.93
CA ASN A 244 -29.11 -8.21 -9.58
C ASN A 244 -27.71 -8.54 -10.12
N ASN A 245 -26.89 -7.53 -10.48
CA ASN A 245 -25.52 -7.75 -10.95
C ASN A 245 -24.59 -8.22 -9.83
N PHE A 246 -24.99 -8.01 -8.58
CA PHE A 246 -24.21 -8.40 -7.42
C PHE A 246 -24.56 -9.79 -6.90
N LYS A 247 -25.63 -10.42 -7.41
CA LYS A 247 -26.00 -11.77 -6.99
C LYS A 247 -24.88 -12.77 -7.28
N LYS A 248 -24.54 -13.59 -6.29
CA LYS A 248 -23.69 -14.76 -6.48
C LYS A 248 -24.29 -15.58 -7.61
N PHE A 249 -23.45 -16.00 -8.55
CA PHE A 249 -23.82 -17.06 -9.47
C PHE A 249 -24.18 -18.28 -8.63
N GLN A 250 -25.48 -18.53 -8.47
CA GLN A 250 -25.94 -19.86 -8.16
C GLN A 250 -25.53 -20.67 -9.39
N LYS A 251 -24.51 -21.52 -9.25
CA LYS A 251 -24.48 -22.69 -10.12
C LYS A 251 -25.77 -23.38 -9.77
N ASP A 252 -26.81 -23.19 -10.60
CA ASP A 252 -27.92 -24.11 -10.64
C ASP A 252 -27.24 -25.46 -10.73
N VAL A 253 -27.20 -26.23 -9.64
CA VAL A 253 -26.73 -27.60 -9.71
C VAL A 253 -27.81 -28.27 -10.54
N PRO A 254 -27.57 -28.61 -11.82
CA PRO A 254 -28.44 -29.59 -12.42
C PRO A 254 -28.15 -30.84 -11.61
N LYS A 255 -29.17 -31.42 -10.99
CA LYS A 255 -29.07 -32.79 -10.50
C LYS A 255 -28.70 -33.66 -11.70
N GLY A 256 -27.40 -33.97 -11.87
CA GLY A 256 -26.91 -34.85 -12.94
C GLY A 256 -25.59 -34.40 -13.56
N SER A 257 -24.54 -35.18 -13.28
CA SER A 257 -23.25 -35.28 -13.99
C SER A 257 -22.41 -34.02 -14.19
N GLN A 258 -21.33 -33.92 -13.40
CA GLN A 258 -20.12 -33.25 -13.86
C GLN A 258 -19.58 -34.01 -15.08
N THR A 259 -19.72 -33.45 -16.28
CA THR A 259 -18.88 -33.82 -17.42
C THR A 259 -17.90 -32.69 -17.66
N GLU A 260 -16.63 -32.99 -17.38
CA GLU A 260 -15.49 -32.16 -17.76
C GLU A 260 -15.52 -31.87 -19.27
N LYS A 261 -15.04 -30.70 -19.68
CA LYS A 261 -14.91 -30.31 -21.10
C LYS A 261 -14.13 -31.38 -21.89
N PRO A 262 -14.50 -31.63 -23.17
CA PRO A 262 -14.25 -32.91 -23.83
C PRO A 262 -12.78 -33.15 -24.16
N ARG A 263 -12.31 -34.37 -23.89
CA ARG A 263 -11.12 -34.93 -24.54
C ARG A 263 -11.40 -34.98 -26.04
N LEU A 264 -10.45 -34.59 -26.88
CA LEU A 264 -10.53 -34.81 -28.33
C LEU A 264 -10.64 -36.33 -28.57
N PHE A 265 -11.85 -36.83 -28.78
CA PHE A 265 -12.09 -38.26 -29.00
C PHE A 265 -11.74 -38.61 -30.45
N LYS A 266 -10.55 -39.20 -30.65
CA LYS A 266 -10.18 -39.81 -31.92
C LYS A 266 -10.84 -41.18 -32.01
N CYS A 267 -11.68 -41.40 -33.02
CA CYS A 267 -12.34 -42.68 -33.22
C CYS A 267 -11.36 -43.72 -33.76
N ASP A 268 -11.23 -44.86 -33.07
CA ASP A 268 -10.35 -45.95 -33.52
C ASP A 268 -10.84 -46.62 -34.80
N LYS A 269 -12.14 -46.50 -35.11
CA LYS A 269 -12.75 -47.09 -36.31
C LYS A 269 -12.54 -46.26 -37.57
N CYS A 270 -12.69 -44.93 -37.49
CA CYS A 270 -12.60 -44.05 -38.67
C CYS A 270 -11.45 -43.05 -38.63
N GLY A 271 -10.68 -43.00 -37.54
CA GLY A 271 -9.53 -42.12 -37.34
C GLY A 271 -9.87 -40.64 -37.16
N ARG A 272 -11.14 -40.23 -37.30
CA ARG A 272 -11.58 -38.83 -37.19
C ARG A 272 -11.78 -38.43 -35.73
N ILE A 273 -11.53 -37.16 -35.47
CA ILE A 273 -11.82 -36.53 -34.17
C ILE A 273 -13.26 -35.99 -34.25
N SER A 274 -14.21 -36.77 -33.73
CA SER A 274 -15.63 -36.40 -33.74
C SER A 274 -16.35 -37.17 -32.64
N ALA A 275 -17.18 -36.50 -31.85
CA ALA A 275 -17.98 -37.15 -30.82
C ALA A 275 -19.35 -36.48 -30.68
N SER A 276 -20.37 -37.30 -30.53
CA SER A 276 -21.74 -36.92 -30.19
C SER A 276 -22.22 -37.77 -29.01
N TRP A 277 -23.04 -37.18 -28.14
CA TRP A 277 -23.64 -37.91 -27.03
C TRP A 277 -24.90 -38.66 -27.52
N SER A 278 -24.99 -39.95 -27.19
CA SER A 278 -26.17 -40.76 -27.49
C SER A 278 -27.03 -40.92 -26.24
N GLU A 279 -28.16 -40.21 -26.18
CA GLU A 279 -29.12 -40.32 -25.07
C GLU A 279 -29.66 -41.74 -24.90
N LYS A 280 -29.82 -42.47 -26.02
CA LYS A 280 -30.33 -43.85 -26.02
C LYS A 280 -29.36 -44.85 -25.36
N LEU A 281 -28.05 -44.59 -25.47
CA LEU A 281 -27.01 -45.50 -24.98
C LEU A 281 -26.25 -44.95 -23.77
N MET A 282 -26.53 -43.70 -23.36
CA MET A 282 -25.84 -43.00 -22.28
C MET A 282 -24.31 -43.03 -22.44
N LYS A 283 -23.83 -42.95 -23.68
CA LYS A 283 -22.40 -43.02 -24.05
C LYS A 283 -22.08 -42.06 -25.19
N TRP A 284 -20.81 -41.66 -25.25
CA TRP A 284 -20.28 -40.92 -26.40
C TRP A 284 -20.06 -41.84 -27.60
N GLN A 285 -20.38 -41.35 -28.78
CA GLN A 285 -20.23 -42.06 -30.05
C GLN A 285 -19.59 -41.17 -31.11
N CYS A 286 -18.90 -41.77 -32.08
CA CYS A 286 -18.36 -41.04 -33.21
C CYS A 286 -19.51 -40.54 -34.10
N SER A 287 -19.56 -39.23 -34.34
CA SER A 287 -20.59 -38.58 -35.15
C SER A 287 -20.64 -39.07 -36.61
N GLU A 288 -19.56 -39.67 -37.09
CA GLU A 288 -19.40 -40.07 -38.50
C GLU A 288 -19.73 -41.55 -38.74
N CYS A 289 -19.38 -42.43 -37.80
CA CYS A 289 -19.52 -43.88 -37.98
C CYS A 289 -20.33 -44.59 -36.89
N GLY A 290 -20.81 -43.86 -35.88
CA GLY A 290 -21.62 -44.38 -34.78
C GLY A 290 -20.89 -45.31 -33.80
N ALA A 291 -19.57 -45.50 -33.95
CA ALA A 291 -18.78 -46.31 -33.02
C ALA A 291 -18.77 -45.65 -31.64
N THR A 292 -19.09 -46.42 -30.59
CA THR A 292 -19.01 -45.95 -29.21
C THR A 292 -17.55 -45.77 -28.80
N PHE A 293 -17.27 -44.72 -28.03
CA PHE A 293 -16.01 -44.59 -27.33
C PHE A 293 -16.10 -45.41 -26.04
N ASP A 294 -15.14 -46.31 -25.82
CA ASP A 294 -14.98 -47.04 -24.55
C ASP A 294 -14.31 -46.17 -23.48
#